data_AF-A0A4Q9VR79-F1
#
_entry.id   AF-A0A4Q9VR79-F1
#
_cell.length_a   1.000
_cell.length_b   1.000
_cell.length_c   1.000
_cell.angle_alpha   90.00
_cell.angle_beta   90.00
_cell.angle_gamma   90.00
#
_symmetry.space_group_name_H-M   'P 1'
#
loop_
_entity.id
_entity.type
_entity.pdbx_description
1 polymer ?
#
loop_
_entity_poly.entity_id
_entity_poly.type
_entity_poly.pdbx_seq_one_letter_code
_entity_poly.pdbx_strand_id
1 'polypeptide(L)'
;MNGALEFLTKLGPARLAAMAVVTALLVGFFAFITLKVTQPVMAPLYSDLSVQDSAAIVKELEAQAITYELRHEGAQIMVPKDAALRLRMKLAEKGVPTGGSVGWEIFDKSDSLGTTSYVQNINHLRALEGELARTIRSIDRVQAARVHLVIPERQVFQRDKRDPTASIALKLRGQLDGAQIRAIQHLVAAAIEGMKPGRVSIVDESGRLLASGQGEDPEGVVAASLQERTTAFETRVETQIESIVASIVGQGRARVRVTADLDYNRVTQTSDTFDPTGQVVRSTQTKEENSTNASGDKSVTVANQVPGGTQDQAGATTKEASNTSEETVNYEISKTSRTEIMEAGRIKRISVALLVDGLYTTAPDGAVTYQPRPKEDLDRIAALVRSSVGFDEKRGDQVEVVNLRFAEAPATLPLENQKTGFAALFDFGRDDILRLAELGSLLIMTLLVLLFAVRPLIKRVTGPDMITITTTEGAAGQIALPGSPGVAADGTPLPVVLGEDGQPIADPAHPTHLRLDQAKALGAVQAGSITKIGEMVLESPAEAAAIIRGWLHEAA
;
A
#
# COMPACT_ATOMS: atom_id res chain seq x y z
N MET A 1 -55.65 -41.99 33.54
CA MET A 1 -54.24 -42.21 33.99
C MET A 1 -53.88 -43.67 34.25
N ASN A 2 -54.82 -44.62 34.32
CA ASN A 2 -54.50 -46.03 34.67
C ASN A 2 -54.05 -46.92 33.48
N GLY A 3 -54.39 -46.56 32.22
CA GLY A 3 -53.97 -47.35 31.05
C GLY A 3 -52.48 -47.28 30.72
N ALA A 4 -51.80 -46.19 31.10
CA ALA A 4 -50.34 -46.05 30.89
C ALA A 4 -49.54 -46.92 31.86
N LEU A 5 -50.02 -47.06 33.10
CA LEU A 5 -49.41 -47.89 34.13
C LEU A 5 -49.60 -49.38 33.85
N GLU A 6 -50.76 -49.78 33.29
CA GLU A 6 -51.03 -51.16 32.88
C GLU A 6 -50.24 -51.58 31.63
N PHE A 7 -49.91 -50.63 30.75
CA PHE A 7 -49.02 -50.87 29.63
C PHE A 7 -47.58 -51.09 30.12
N LEU A 8 -47.12 -50.27 31.08
CA LEU A 8 -45.79 -50.37 31.70
C LEU A 8 -45.54 -51.72 32.40
N THR A 9 -46.55 -52.31 33.04
CA THR A 9 -46.41 -53.62 33.71
C THR A 9 -46.42 -54.83 32.77
N LYS A 10 -46.93 -54.69 31.54
CA LYS A 10 -46.88 -55.74 30.50
C LYS A 10 -45.57 -55.75 29.69
N LEU A 11 -44.73 -54.75 29.87
CA LEU A 11 -43.39 -54.66 29.28
C LEU A 11 -42.38 -55.28 30.26
N GLY A 12 -41.82 -56.45 29.92
CA GLY A 12 -40.82 -57.13 30.76
C GLY A 12 -39.68 -56.18 31.22
N PRO A 13 -39.07 -56.43 32.39
CA PRO A 13 -38.20 -55.47 33.09
C PRO A 13 -37.04 -54.92 32.24
N ALA A 14 -36.52 -55.72 31.30
CA ALA A 14 -35.51 -55.29 30.34
C ALA A 14 -35.98 -54.19 29.37
N ARG A 15 -37.27 -54.18 28.97
CA ARG A 15 -37.84 -53.18 28.06
C ARG A 15 -38.11 -51.85 28.77
N LEU A 16 -38.52 -51.91 30.04
CA LEU A 16 -38.74 -50.72 30.85
C LEU A 16 -37.41 -50.03 31.19
N ALA A 17 -36.37 -50.79 31.51
CA ALA A 17 -35.00 -50.28 31.69
C ALA A 17 -34.45 -49.62 30.41
N ALA A 18 -34.62 -50.25 29.25
CA ALA A 18 -34.16 -49.69 27.97
C ALA A 18 -34.89 -48.37 27.61
N MET A 19 -36.20 -48.29 27.83
CA MET A 19 -36.97 -47.07 27.58
C MET A 19 -36.57 -45.94 28.52
N ALA A 20 -36.36 -46.23 29.82
CA ALA A 20 -35.96 -45.22 30.79
C ALA A 20 -34.58 -44.61 30.46
N VAL A 21 -33.62 -45.43 30.03
CA VAL A 21 -32.29 -44.95 29.60
C VAL A 21 -32.39 -44.08 28.35
N VAL A 22 -33.19 -44.47 27.36
CA VAL A 22 -33.38 -43.67 26.14
C VAL A 22 -34.05 -42.34 26.45
N THR A 23 -35.09 -42.31 27.28
CA THR A 23 -35.75 -41.06 27.68
C THR A 23 -34.80 -40.16 28.47
N ALA A 24 -34.00 -40.70 29.39
CA ALA A 24 -33.01 -39.92 30.13
C ALA A 24 -31.94 -39.30 29.21
N LEU A 25 -31.45 -40.05 28.21
CA LEU A 25 -30.51 -39.53 27.22
C LEU A 25 -31.14 -38.43 26.35
N LEU A 26 -32.40 -38.59 25.95
CA LEU A 26 -33.12 -37.61 25.14
C LEU A 26 -33.34 -36.30 25.91
N VAL A 27 -33.75 -36.40 27.17
CA VAL A 27 -33.93 -35.23 28.05
C VAL A 27 -32.58 -34.56 28.34
N GLY A 28 -31.53 -35.34 28.61
CA GLY A 28 -30.17 -34.81 28.80
C GLY A 28 -29.63 -34.10 27.56
N PHE A 29 -29.90 -34.64 26.37
CA PHE A 29 -29.51 -34.05 25.09
C PHE A 29 -30.23 -32.73 24.80
N PHE A 30 -31.56 -32.68 24.99
CA PHE A 30 -32.31 -31.44 24.84
C PHE A 30 -31.89 -30.39 25.86
N ALA A 31 -31.68 -30.76 27.13
CA ALA A 31 -31.19 -29.85 28.15
C ALA A 31 -29.81 -29.28 27.79
N PHE A 32 -28.90 -30.12 27.27
CA PHE A 32 -27.57 -29.68 26.83
C PHE A 32 -27.63 -28.70 25.64
N ILE A 33 -28.47 -29.00 24.63
CA ILE A 33 -28.66 -28.10 23.48
C ILE A 33 -29.28 -26.79 23.91
N THR A 34 -30.34 -26.79 24.72
CA THR A 34 -30.97 -25.55 25.20
C THR A 34 -30.00 -24.70 25.99
N LEU A 35 -29.17 -25.29 26.86
CA LEU A 35 -28.16 -24.55 27.60
C LEU A 35 -27.04 -23.98 26.71
N LYS A 36 -26.69 -24.66 25.62
CA LYS A 36 -25.64 -24.22 24.68
C LYS A 36 -26.13 -23.22 23.63
N VAL A 37 -27.38 -23.34 23.17
CA VAL A 37 -27.96 -22.50 22.11
C VAL A 37 -28.48 -21.16 22.65
N THR A 38 -28.81 -21.07 23.95
CA THR A 38 -29.36 -19.84 24.56
C THR A 38 -28.29 -18.81 24.96
N GLN A 39 -27.00 -19.08 24.73
CA GLN A 39 -25.95 -18.09 25.04
C GLN A 39 -25.90 -17.00 23.95
N PRO A 40 -26.08 -15.72 24.28
CA PRO A 40 -26.03 -14.65 23.29
C PRO A 40 -24.63 -14.54 22.69
N VAL A 41 -24.56 -14.37 21.36
CA VAL A 41 -23.29 -14.18 20.65
C VAL A 41 -22.71 -12.82 21.05
N MET A 42 -21.61 -12.86 21.81
CA MET A 42 -20.92 -11.65 22.27
C MET A 42 -20.01 -11.10 21.17
N ALA A 43 -20.13 -9.80 20.89
CA ALA A 43 -19.29 -9.04 19.96
C ALA A 43 -18.47 -7.97 20.70
N PRO A 44 -17.24 -7.66 20.25
CA PRO A 44 -16.43 -6.62 20.88
C PRO A 44 -17.05 -5.24 20.63
N LEU A 45 -17.37 -4.52 21.71
CA LEU A 45 -17.84 -3.14 21.64
C LEU A 45 -16.66 -2.21 21.34
N TYR A 46 -15.61 -2.30 22.14
CA TYR A 46 -14.33 -1.61 21.95
C TYR A 46 -13.18 -2.54 22.35
N SER A 47 -12.05 -2.38 21.68
CA SER A 47 -10.77 -3.04 21.96
C SER A 47 -9.71 -1.98 22.27
N ASP A 48 -8.70 -2.35 23.06
CA ASP A 48 -7.59 -1.47 23.47
C ASP A 48 -8.03 -0.23 24.26
N LEU A 49 -9.00 -0.40 25.16
CA LEU A 49 -9.46 0.67 26.03
C LEU A 49 -8.47 0.96 27.16
N SER A 50 -8.37 2.24 27.55
CA SER A 50 -7.72 2.63 28.80
C SER A 50 -8.55 2.18 30.00
N VAL A 51 -7.92 2.01 31.18
CA VAL A 51 -8.63 1.65 32.41
C VAL A 51 -9.70 2.70 32.77
N GLN A 52 -9.41 3.99 32.52
CA GLN A 52 -10.38 5.06 32.76
C GLN A 52 -11.58 4.99 31.80
N ASP A 53 -11.35 4.80 30.51
CA ASP A 53 -12.44 4.69 29.52
C ASP A 53 -13.27 3.44 29.77
N SER A 54 -12.63 2.33 30.16
CA SER A 54 -13.31 1.08 30.50
C SER A 54 -14.25 1.26 31.69
N ALA A 55 -13.81 1.95 32.74
CA ALA A 55 -14.65 2.25 33.90
C ALA A 55 -15.86 3.15 33.54
N ALA A 56 -15.66 4.14 32.68
CA ALA A 56 -16.74 5.02 32.22
C ALA A 56 -17.78 4.26 31.36
N ILE A 57 -17.33 3.38 30.47
CA ILE A 57 -18.21 2.54 29.64
C ILE A 57 -18.96 1.52 30.49
N VAL A 58 -18.29 0.86 31.44
CA VAL A 58 -18.92 -0.11 32.34
C VAL A 58 -20.03 0.57 33.16
N LYS A 59 -19.77 1.74 33.74
CA LYS A 59 -20.77 2.50 34.49
C LYS A 59 -22.03 2.81 33.66
N GLU A 60 -21.85 3.11 32.37
CA GLU A 60 -22.97 3.39 31.46
C GLU A 60 -23.71 2.11 31.04
N LEU A 61 -22.99 1.00 30.82
CA LEU A 61 -23.58 -0.30 30.52
C LEU A 61 -24.38 -0.84 31.71
N GLU A 62 -23.88 -0.65 32.93
CA GLU A 62 -24.58 -0.96 34.18
C GLU A 62 -25.82 -0.10 34.38
N ALA A 63 -25.73 1.21 34.11
CA ALA A 63 -26.88 2.12 34.20
C ALA A 63 -28.01 1.74 33.23
N GLN A 64 -27.67 1.15 32.07
CA GLN A 64 -28.64 0.67 31.10
C GLN A 64 -29.02 -0.82 31.28
N ALA A 65 -28.51 -1.47 32.33
CA ALA A 65 -28.75 -2.89 32.65
C ALA A 65 -28.41 -3.84 31.48
N ILE A 66 -27.32 -3.57 30.75
CA ILE A 66 -26.91 -4.36 29.60
C ILE A 66 -25.87 -5.40 30.04
N THR A 67 -26.08 -6.66 29.65
CA THR A 67 -25.10 -7.72 29.90
C THR A 67 -23.80 -7.41 29.16
N TYR A 68 -22.68 -7.40 29.89
CA TYR A 68 -21.35 -7.16 29.35
C TYR A 68 -20.37 -8.21 29.88
N GLU A 69 -19.31 -8.46 29.14
CA GLU A 69 -18.21 -9.33 29.54
C GLU A 69 -16.89 -8.58 29.35
N LEU A 70 -16.07 -8.58 30.40
CA LEU A 70 -14.74 -7.96 30.39
C LEU A 70 -13.72 -9.02 30.00
N ARG A 71 -12.97 -8.77 28.92
CA ARG A 71 -11.82 -9.57 28.52
C ARG A 71 -10.53 -8.76 28.65
N HIS A 72 -9.41 -9.45 28.84
CA HIS A 72 -8.07 -8.86 28.95
C HIS A 72 -7.99 -7.75 30.02
N GLU A 73 -8.38 -8.07 31.26
CA GLU A 73 -8.35 -7.14 32.41
C GLU A 73 -9.11 -5.81 32.18
N GLY A 74 -10.12 -5.84 31.32
CA GLY A 74 -10.96 -4.67 31.00
C GLY A 74 -10.53 -3.91 29.76
N ALA A 75 -9.41 -4.27 29.10
CA ALA A 75 -9.01 -3.65 27.83
C ALA A 75 -9.97 -3.95 26.67
N GLN A 76 -10.82 -4.98 26.81
CA GLN A 76 -11.85 -5.34 25.84
C GLN A 76 -13.21 -5.53 26.53
N ILE A 77 -14.21 -4.80 26.05
CA ILE A 77 -15.59 -4.92 26.53
C ILE A 77 -16.42 -5.59 25.44
N MET A 78 -17.02 -6.73 25.78
CA MET A 78 -17.87 -7.52 24.91
C MET A 78 -19.34 -7.32 25.29
N VAL A 79 -20.21 -7.14 24.29
CA VAL A 79 -21.66 -6.98 24.47
C VAL A 79 -22.41 -7.84 23.46
N PRO A 80 -23.71 -8.15 23.65
CA PRO A 80 -24.50 -8.86 22.66
C PRO A 80 -24.41 -8.21 21.28
N LYS A 81 -24.17 -9.02 20.24
CA LYS A 81 -23.94 -8.55 18.86
C LYS A 81 -25.02 -7.59 18.36
N ASP A 82 -26.27 -7.83 18.74
CA ASP A 82 -27.42 -7.02 18.32
C ASP A 82 -27.43 -5.61 18.95
N ALA A 83 -26.79 -5.43 20.11
CA ALA A 83 -26.72 -4.16 20.82
C ALA A 83 -25.44 -3.36 20.51
N ALA A 84 -24.40 -4.00 19.96
CA ALA A 84 -23.07 -3.40 19.82
C ALA A 84 -23.07 -2.06 19.04
N LEU A 85 -23.70 -2.01 17.87
CA LEU A 85 -23.73 -0.80 17.04
C LEU A 85 -24.54 0.33 17.70
N ARG A 86 -25.71 0.00 18.26
CA ARG A 86 -26.57 0.97 18.96
C ARG A 86 -25.86 1.56 20.19
N LEU A 87 -25.09 0.74 20.90
CA LEU A 87 -24.31 1.17 22.06
C LEU A 87 -23.15 2.06 21.68
N ARG A 88 -22.43 1.76 20.58
CA ARG A 88 -21.37 2.66 20.09
C ARG A 88 -21.92 4.06 19.80
N MET A 89 -23.07 4.15 19.13
CA MET A 89 -23.69 5.44 18.82
C MET A 89 -24.09 6.21 20.07
N LYS A 90 -24.71 5.56 21.06
CA LYS A 90 -25.07 6.19 22.34
C LYS A 90 -23.86 6.61 23.19
N LEU A 91 -22.81 5.79 23.21
CA LEU A 91 -21.58 6.11 23.94
C LEU A 91 -20.86 7.29 23.28
N ALA A 92 -20.83 7.33 21.95
CA ALA A 92 -20.30 8.45 21.19
C ALA A 92 -21.08 9.76 21.45
N GLU A 93 -22.42 9.70 21.56
CA GLU A 93 -23.25 10.85 21.95
C GLU A 93 -22.85 11.42 23.33
N LYS A 94 -22.41 10.56 24.25
CA LYS A 94 -21.92 10.95 25.58
C LYS A 94 -20.43 11.31 25.61
N GLY A 95 -19.74 11.25 24.46
CA GLY A 95 -18.30 11.53 24.36
C GLY A 95 -17.39 10.48 25.02
N VAL A 96 -17.85 9.23 25.11
CA VAL A 96 -17.08 8.10 25.64
C VAL A 96 -16.87 7.08 24.50
N PRO A 97 -15.64 6.57 24.27
CA PRO A 97 -14.39 6.78 25.03
C PRO A 97 -13.72 8.13 24.72
N THR A 98 -13.07 8.71 25.73
CA THR A 98 -12.33 9.98 25.61
C THR A 98 -11.00 9.85 24.87
N GLY A 99 -10.53 8.62 24.62
CA GLY A 99 -9.39 8.36 23.75
C GLY A 99 -8.04 8.77 24.32
N GLY A 100 -7.94 8.92 25.65
CA GLY A 100 -6.69 9.11 26.40
C GLY A 100 -6.12 10.54 26.42
N SER A 101 -6.62 11.49 25.62
CA SER A 101 -6.19 12.89 25.66
C SER A 101 -7.38 13.86 25.66
N VAL A 102 -7.32 14.84 26.58
CA VAL A 102 -8.30 15.94 26.71
C VAL A 102 -7.87 17.05 25.75
N GLY A 103 -8.72 17.43 24.80
CA GLY A 103 -8.51 18.53 23.86
C GLY A 103 -9.26 19.78 24.29
N TRP A 104 -9.98 20.40 23.35
CA TRP A 104 -10.79 21.61 23.62
C TRP A 104 -12.02 21.38 24.50
N GLU A 105 -12.42 20.12 24.74
CA GLU A 105 -13.60 19.80 25.54
C GLU A 105 -13.48 20.21 27.01
N ILE A 106 -12.26 20.56 27.47
CA ILE A 106 -12.03 21.13 28.80
C ILE A 106 -12.73 22.48 28.98
N PHE A 107 -12.93 23.25 27.90
CA PHE A 107 -13.58 24.56 27.94
C PHE A 107 -15.10 24.47 27.96
N ASP A 108 -15.67 23.40 27.41
CA ASP A 108 -17.12 23.19 27.38
C ASP A 108 -17.70 22.83 28.75
N LYS A 109 -16.86 22.27 29.63
CA LYS A 109 -17.27 21.73 30.95
C LYS A 109 -16.87 22.60 32.14
N SER A 110 -16.07 23.65 31.94
CA SER A 110 -15.61 24.51 33.04
C SER A 110 -16.56 25.68 33.26
N ASP A 111 -17.14 25.76 34.46
CA ASP A 111 -17.93 26.89 34.93
C ASP A 111 -17.05 28.15 34.94
N SER A 112 -17.32 29.08 34.02
CA SER A 112 -16.39 30.13 33.58
C SER A 112 -16.26 31.33 34.53
N LEU A 113 -16.93 31.29 35.69
CA LEU A 113 -16.94 32.39 36.65
C LEU A 113 -15.79 32.23 37.66
N GLY A 114 -14.74 33.05 37.50
CA GLY A 114 -13.64 33.16 38.48
C GLY A 114 -12.30 32.55 38.05
N THR A 115 -12.12 32.14 36.79
CA THR A 115 -10.82 31.64 36.30
C THR A 115 -9.83 32.78 36.09
N THR A 116 -8.58 32.60 36.53
CA THR A 116 -7.49 33.55 36.26
C THR A 116 -6.92 33.35 34.85
N SER A 117 -6.27 34.38 34.30
CA SER A 117 -5.58 34.30 33.00
C SER A 117 -4.51 33.20 32.96
N TYR A 118 -3.84 32.94 34.09
CA TYR A 118 -2.87 31.85 34.21
C TYR A 118 -3.52 30.47 34.01
N VAL A 119 -4.67 30.22 34.67
CA VAL A 119 -5.42 28.97 34.52
C VAL A 119 -5.93 28.83 33.08
N GLN A 120 -6.40 29.92 32.47
CA GLN A 120 -6.83 29.91 31.08
C GLN A 120 -5.69 29.57 30.11
N ASN A 121 -4.48 30.13 30.33
CA ASN A 121 -3.30 29.81 29.53
C ASN A 121 -2.88 28.34 29.66
N ILE A 122 -2.93 27.76 30.87
CA ILE A 122 -2.64 26.34 31.09
C ILE A 122 -3.66 25.46 30.38
N ASN A 123 -4.95 25.79 30.49
CA ASN A 123 -6.01 25.03 29.83
C ASN A 123 -5.88 25.14 28.30
N HIS A 124 -5.50 26.31 27.78
CA HIS A 124 -5.25 26.51 26.36
C HIS A 124 -4.06 25.67 25.86
N LEU A 125 -2.95 25.67 26.61
CA LEU A 125 -1.78 24.84 26.31
C LEU A 125 -2.14 23.35 26.30
N ARG A 126 -2.87 22.88 27.32
CA ARG A 126 -3.32 21.48 27.42
C ARG A 126 -4.24 21.09 26.26
N ALA A 127 -5.16 21.97 25.88
CA ALA A 127 -6.04 21.72 24.75
C ALA A 127 -5.26 21.61 23.43
N LEU A 128 -4.28 22.50 23.20
CA LEU A 128 -3.41 22.43 22.03
C LEU A 128 -2.58 21.14 21.99
N GLU A 129 -1.98 20.73 23.10
CA GLU A 129 -1.24 19.46 23.20
C GLU A 129 -2.15 18.26 22.89
N GLY A 130 -3.38 18.28 23.40
CA GLY A 130 -4.39 17.24 23.16
C GLY A 130 -4.83 17.14 21.71
N GLU A 131 -5.10 18.27 21.06
CA GLU A 131 -5.49 18.31 19.63
C GLU A 131 -4.35 17.94 18.69
N LEU A 132 -3.12 18.40 18.98
CA LEU A 132 -1.95 17.98 18.22
C LEU A 132 -1.73 16.48 18.34
N ALA A 133 -1.86 15.91 19.54
CA ALA A 133 -1.77 14.47 19.74
C ALA A 133 -2.83 13.69 18.93
N ARG A 134 -4.07 14.16 18.88
CA ARG A 134 -5.15 13.55 18.08
C ARG A 134 -4.89 13.64 16.59
N THR A 135 -4.42 14.79 16.12
CA THR A 135 -4.08 15.01 14.71
C THR A 135 -2.93 14.10 14.29
N ILE A 136 -1.88 13.99 15.10
CA ILE A 136 -0.75 13.09 14.82
C ILE A 136 -1.18 11.62 14.85
N ARG A 137 -2.12 11.23 15.74
CA ARG A 137 -2.69 9.87 15.78
C ARG A 137 -3.49 9.51 14.52
N SER A 138 -3.99 10.49 13.76
CA SER A 138 -4.68 10.22 12.50
C SER A 138 -3.75 9.69 11.39
N ILE A 139 -2.44 9.79 11.58
CA ILE A 139 -1.43 9.23 10.69
C ILE A 139 -1.41 7.71 10.87
N ASP A 140 -1.62 6.96 9.79
CA ASP A 140 -1.84 5.51 9.78
C ASP A 140 -0.85 4.68 10.65
N ARG A 141 0.43 5.06 10.64
CA ARG A 141 1.48 4.34 11.39
C ARG A 141 1.59 4.72 12.86
N VAL A 142 0.83 5.71 13.34
CA VAL A 142 0.87 6.21 14.73
C VAL A 142 -0.29 5.63 15.54
N GLN A 143 0.00 4.84 16.57
CA GLN A 143 -1.01 4.30 17.49
C GLN A 143 -1.41 5.32 18.56
N ALA A 144 -0.40 5.98 19.13
CA ALA A 144 -0.57 6.97 20.17
C ALA A 144 0.52 8.03 20.01
N ALA A 145 0.16 9.27 20.32
CA ALA A 145 1.08 10.38 20.36
C ALA A 145 0.90 11.13 21.68
N ARG A 146 2.00 11.58 22.26
CA ARG A 146 2.01 12.53 23.37
C ARG A 146 2.85 13.72 22.94
N VAL A 147 2.28 14.90 23.06
CA VAL A 147 2.92 16.16 22.67
C VAL A 147 3.12 16.99 23.93
N HIS A 148 4.35 17.45 24.11
CA HIS A 148 4.72 18.40 25.15
C HIS A 148 5.21 19.68 24.49
N LEU A 149 4.57 20.79 24.83
CA LEU A 149 4.82 22.07 24.21
C LEU A 149 5.35 23.07 25.24
N VAL A 150 6.46 23.71 24.90
CA VAL A 150 7.07 24.78 25.70
C VAL A 150 6.94 26.09 24.92
N ILE A 151 5.94 26.90 25.28
CA ILE A 151 5.77 28.26 24.77
C ILE A 151 6.30 29.23 25.84
N PRO A 152 7.38 29.99 25.58
CA PRO A 152 7.87 30.98 26.52
C PRO A 152 6.92 32.20 26.59
N GLU A 153 6.71 32.72 27.80
CA GLU A 153 5.92 33.94 28.00
C GLU A 153 6.67 35.18 27.46
N ARG A 154 5.94 36.09 26.81
CA ARG A 154 6.50 37.35 26.30
C ARG A 154 6.73 38.31 27.45
N GLN A 155 7.98 38.45 27.90
CA GLN A 155 8.36 39.50 28.84
C GLN A 155 8.53 40.83 28.10
N VAL A 156 7.87 41.89 28.57
CA VAL A 156 7.84 43.23 27.95
C VAL A 156 9.25 43.86 27.80
N PHE A 157 10.24 43.35 28.53
CA PHE A 157 11.61 43.88 28.59
C PHE A 157 12.68 42.90 28.10
N GLN A 158 12.33 41.73 27.56
CA GLN A 158 13.31 40.83 26.95
C GLN A 158 13.65 41.26 25.52
N ARG A 159 14.93 41.47 25.26
CA ARG A 159 15.47 41.80 23.92
C ARG A 159 15.55 40.57 23.02
N ASP A 160 15.72 39.38 23.62
CA ASP A 160 15.79 38.09 22.93
C ASP A 160 14.49 37.30 23.08
N LYS A 161 13.82 37.02 21.97
CA LYS A 161 12.66 36.11 21.93
C LYS A 161 13.18 34.67 21.91
N ARG A 162 12.87 33.88 22.94
CA ARG A 162 13.10 32.43 22.90
C ARG A 162 12.09 31.79 21.95
N ASP A 163 12.59 30.96 21.03
CA ASP A 163 11.73 30.20 20.10
C ASP A 163 10.98 29.12 20.89
N PRO A 164 9.67 28.89 20.62
CA PRO A 164 8.95 27.75 21.19
C PRO A 164 9.58 26.41 20.80
N THR A 165 9.45 25.41 21.68
CA THR A 165 9.99 24.05 21.44
C THR A 165 8.93 23.00 21.73
N ALA A 166 9.01 21.86 21.04
CA ALA A 166 8.10 20.74 21.26
C ALA A 166 8.87 19.41 21.37
N SER A 167 8.35 18.53 22.21
CA SER A 167 8.80 17.14 22.34
C SER A 167 7.62 16.21 22.10
N ILE A 168 7.78 15.28 21.18
CA ILE A 168 6.74 14.35 20.75
C ILE A 168 7.21 12.93 21.03
N ALA A 169 6.46 12.21 21.85
CA ALA A 169 6.64 10.79 22.06
C ALA A 169 5.58 10.02 21.26
N LEU A 170 6.03 9.13 20.38
CA LEU A 170 5.18 8.35 19.49
C LEU A 170 5.21 6.87 19.86
N LYS A 171 4.06 6.21 19.72
CA LYS A 171 3.93 4.76 19.70
C LYS A 171 3.50 4.35 18.30
N LEU A 172 4.27 3.47 17.65
CA LEU A 172 4.14 3.21 16.21
C LEU A 172 3.69 1.77 15.91
N ARG A 173 2.95 1.56 14.80
CA ARG A 173 2.72 0.23 14.19
C ARG A 173 3.80 -0.02 13.12
N GLY A 174 5.08 0.04 13.51
CA GLY A 174 6.21 -0.14 12.60
C GLY A 174 7.12 1.10 12.52
N GLN A 175 7.85 1.24 11.41
CA GLN A 175 8.76 2.37 11.20
C GLN A 175 8.05 3.53 10.47
N LEU A 176 8.34 4.76 10.88
CA LEU A 176 7.96 5.96 10.13
C LEU A 176 9.01 6.25 9.05
N ASP A 177 8.56 6.71 7.89
CA ASP A 177 9.42 7.23 6.84
C ASP A 177 9.90 8.66 7.16
N GLY A 178 11.04 9.07 6.62
CA GLY A 178 11.60 10.42 6.79
C GLY A 178 10.66 11.52 6.29
N ALA A 179 9.86 11.24 5.24
CA ALA A 179 8.81 12.16 4.80
C ALA A 179 7.71 12.35 5.86
N GLN A 180 7.30 11.26 6.54
CA GLN A 180 6.28 11.31 7.60
C GLN A 180 6.80 12.03 8.84
N ILE A 181 8.07 11.83 9.21
CA ILE A 181 8.72 12.53 10.31
C ILE A 181 8.74 14.04 10.04
N ARG A 182 9.19 14.46 8.84
CA ARG A 182 9.18 15.87 8.42
C ARG A 182 7.76 16.45 8.41
N ALA A 183 6.77 15.70 7.94
CA ALA A 183 5.38 16.14 7.95
C ALA A 183 4.87 16.43 9.37
N ILE A 184 5.21 15.57 10.34
CA ILE A 184 4.86 15.79 11.76
C ILE A 184 5.55 17.06 12.30
N GLN A 185 6.84 17.28 12.00
CA GLN A 185 7.55 18.49 12.44
C GLN A 185 6.93 19.76 11.85
N HIS A 186 6.58 19.75 10.56
CA HIS A 186 5.95 20.89 9.90
C HIS A 186 4.53 21.15 10.40
N LEU A 187 3.74 20.10 10.66
CA LEU A 187 2.40 20.20 11.24
C LEU A 187 2.44 20.91 12.59
N VAL A 188 3.34 20.50 13.48
CA VAL A 188 3.46 21.08 14.82
C VAL A 188 4.03 22.50 14.76
N ALA A 189 5.04 22.73 13.92
CA ALA A 189 5.60 24.07 13.75
C ALA A 189 4.59 25.07 13.17
N ALA A 190 3.71 24.63 12.27
CA ALA A 190 2.65 25.48 11.71
C ALA A 190 1.54 25.79 12.73
N ALA A 191 1.33 24.91 13.72
CA ALA A 191 0.30 25.10 14.74
C ALA A 191 0.67 26.13 15.81
N ILE A 192 1.95 26.53 15.92
CA ILE A 192 2.47 27.36 17.01
C ILE A 192 3.23 28.56 16.44
N GLU A 193 2.82 29.75 16.83
CA GLU A 193 3.42 31.00 16.33
C GLU A 193 4.93 31.07 16.64
N GLY A 194 5.73 31.24 15.58
CA GLY A 194 7.18 31.41 15.70
C GLY A 194 7.96 30.13 16.03
N MET A 195 7.31 28.95 16.00
CA MET A 195 8.02 27.68 16.10
C MET A 195 8.68 27.32 14.76
N LYS A 196 9.94 26.88 14.81
CA LYS A 196 10.65 26.34 13.64
C LYS A 196 10.53 24.82 13.61
N PRO A 197 10.41 24.16 12.44
CA PRO A 197 10.34 22.70 12.35
C PRO A 197 11.53 21.99 13.03
N GLY A 198 12.72 22.58 12.95
CA GLY A 198 13.92 22.06 13.63
C GLY A 198 13.92 22.15 15.16
N ARG A 199 12.88 22.74 15.79
CA ARG A 199 12.69 22.79 17.26
C ARG A 199 11.73 21.73 17.78
N VAL A 200 11.36 20.78 16.92
CA VAL A 200 10.48 19.66 17.26
C VAL A 200 11.31 18.39 17.38
N SER A 201 11.41 17.85 18.59
CA SER A 201 12.04 16.56 18.86
C SER A 201 11.01 15.45 18.81
N ILE A 202 11.33 14.34 18.14
CA ILE A 202 10.45 13.19 17.97
C ILE A 202 11.18 11.93 18.45
N VAL A 203 10.57 11.22 19.39
CA VAL A 203 11.10 10.00 20.00
C VAL A 203 10.06 8.87 19.90
N ASP A 204 10.53 7.67 19.61
CA ASP A 204 9.74 6.44 19.56
C ASP A 204 9.64 5.76 20.95
N GLU A 205 8.70 4.84 21.14
CA GLU A 205 8.48 4.11 22.41
C GLU A 205 9.70 3.29 22.85
N SER A 206 10.57 2.96 21.90
CA SER A 206 11.85 2.25 22.11
C SER A 206 13.00 3.16 22.56
N GLY A 207 12.78 4.48 22.69
CA GLY A 207 13.81 5.46 23.01
C GLY A 207 14.69 5.86 21.82
N ARG A 208 14.33 5.43 20.60
CA ARG A 208 15.00 5.87 19.37
C ARG A 208 14.60 7.29 19.02
N LEU A 209 15.60 8.16 18.87
CA LEU A 209 15.43 9.52 18.39
C LEU A 209 15.17 9.49 16.87
N LEU A 210 13.96 9.88 16.46
CA LEU A 210 13.57 9.98 15.06
C LEU A 210 13.87 11.38 14.50
N ALA A 211 13.78 12.40 15.34
CA ALA A 211 14.20 13.76 15.03
C ALA A 211 14.76 14.43 16.29
N SER A 212 15.94 15.05 16.17
CA SER A 212 16.68 15.55 17.34
C SER A 212 16.17 16.86 17.92
N GLY A 213 15.49 17.72 17.14
CA GLY A 213 14.92 18.99 17.64
C GLY A 213 15.95 20.02 18.12
N GLN A 214 17.24 19.69 18.09
CA GLN A 214 18.31 20.67 17.90
C GLN A 214 18.30 20.94 16.41
N GLY A 215 18.03 22.19 16.02
CA GLY A 215 18.11 22.63 14.64
C GLY A 215 19.36 22.02 14.04
N GLU A 216 19.15 21.02 13.17
CA GLU A 216 20.24 20.24 12.62
C GLU A 216 21.21 21.25 12.00
N ASP A 217 22.52 21.07 12.25
CA ASP A 217 23.52 21.95 11.66
C ASP A 217 23.18 22.08 10.17
N PRO A 218 22.95 23.32 9.66
CA PRO A 218 22.48 23.48 8.29
C PRO A 218 23.39 22.77 7.29
N GLU A 219 24.68 22.66 7.60
CA GLU A 219 25.66 21.90 6.83
C GLU A 219 25.42 20.38 6.84
N GLY A 220 25.04 19.79 7.98
CA GLY A 220 24.75 18.36 8.12
C GLY A 220 23.46 17.94 7.41
N VAL A 221 22.41 18.77 7.48
CA VAL A 221 21.15 18.55 6.72
C VAL A 221 21.39 18.63 5.24
N VAL A 222 22.16 19.64 4.81
CA VAL A 222 22.51 19.80 3.40
C VAL A 222 23.28 18.56 2.95
N ALA A 223 24.31 18.12 3.68
CA ALA A 223 25.07 16.91 3.33
C ALA A 223 24.19 15.64 3.24
N ALA A 224 23.29 15.41 4.20
CA ALA A 224 22.36 14.28 4.16
C ALA A 224 21.40 14.36 2.97
N SER A 225 20.86 15.55 2.68
CA SER A 225 19.98 15.77 1.54
C SER A 225 20.69 15.62 0.19
N LEU A 226 21.97 15.98 0.10
CA LEU A 226 22.81 15.78 -1.08
C LEU A 226 23.04 14.28 -1.29
N GLN A 227 23.37 13.53 -0.23
CA GLN A 227 23.54 12.08 -0.30
C GLN A 227 22.25 11.36 -0.71
N GLU A 228 21.10 11.79 -0.19
CA GLU A 228 19.79 11.28 -0.59
C GLU A 228 19.53 11.53 -2.08
N ARG A 229 19.87 12.73 -2.60
CA ARG A 229 19.76 13.05 -4.03
C ARG A 229 20.69 12.21 -4.89
N THR A 230 21.94 11.98 -4.47
CA THR A 230 22.88 11.09 -5.18
C THR A 230 22.30 9.69 -5.26
N THR A 231 21.87 9.14 -4.12
CA THR A 231 21.31 7.79 -4.05
C THR A 231 20.06 7.66 -4.91
N ALA A 232 19.16 8.65 -4.88
CA ALA A 232 17.96 8.66 -5.71
C ALA A 232 18.28 8.72 -7.21
N PHE A 233 19.33 9.46 -7.59
CA PHE A 233 19.82 9.50 -8.98
C PHE A 233 20.41 8.14 -9.39
N GLU A 234 21.27 7.55 -8.56
CA GLU A 234 21.86 6.23 -8.80
C GLU A 234 20.78 5.16 -8.98
N THR A 235 19.81 5.06 -8.05
CA THR A 235 18.71 4.10 -8.13
C THR A 235 17.86 4.29 -9.37
N ARG A 236 17.62 5.54 -9.80
CA ARG A 236 16.87 5.82 -11.03
C ARG A 236 17.61 5.28 -12.26
N VAL A 237 18.91 5.56 -12.37
CA VAL A 237 19.74 5.09 -13.49
C VAL A 237 19.87 3.57 -13.44
N GLU A 238 20.03 2.99 -12.26
CA GLU A 238 20.07 1.54 -12.03
C GLU A 238 18.79 0.86 -12.56
N THR A 239 17.62 1.35 -12.15
CA THR A 239 16.31 0.83 -12.57
C THR A 239 16.11 0.98 -14.09
N GLN A 240 16.54 2.11 -14.66
CA GLN A 240 16.45 2.35 -16.10
C GLN A 240 17.30 1.35 -16.89
N ILE A 241 18.57 1.16 -16.50
CA ILE A 241 19.45 0.18 -17.16
C ILE A 241 18.90 -1.24 -16.97
N GLU A 242 18.48 -1.60 -15.76
CA GLU A 242 17.95 -2.92 -15.47
C GLU A 242 16.73 -3.23 -16.36
N SER A 243 15.80 -2.29 -16.53
CA SER A 243 14.61 -2.49 -17.37
C SER A 243 14.94 -2.74 -18.85
N ILE A 244 15.93 -2.02 -19.38
CA ILE A 244 16.39 -2.15 -20.77
C ILE A 244 17.09 -3.50 -20.96
N VAL A 245 17.99 -3.85 -20.03
CA VAL A 245 18.77 -5.09 -20.12
C VAL A 245 17.86 -6.31 -19.87
N ALA A 246 16.93 -6.24 -18.92
CA ALA A 246 15.98 -7.30 -18.60
C ALA A 246 15.12 -7.70 -19.80
N SER A 247 14.81 -6.76 -20.69
CA SER A 247 14.07 -7.03 -21.94
C SER A 247 14.85 -7.93 -22.92
N ILE A 248 16.17 -8.02 -22.78
CA ILE A 248 17.06 -8.83 -23.64
C ILE A 248 17.47 -10.12 -22.93
N VAL A 249 17.75 -10.06 -21.63
CA VAL A 249 18.34 -11.18 -20.88
C VAL A 249 17.34 -11.98 -20.06
N GLY A 250 16.16 -11.41 -19.81
CA GLY A 250 15.11 -11.93 -18.92
C GLY A 250 15.09 -11.24 -17.55
N GLN A 251 13.91 -11.18 -16.93
CA GLN A 251 13.72 -10.62 -15.59
C GLN A 251 14.62 -11.33 -14.56
N GLY A 252 15.30 -10.56 -13.70
CA GLY A 252 16.22 -11.07 -12.67
C GLY A 252 17.55 -11.64 -13.18
N ARG A 253 17.86 -11.52 -14.49
CA ARG A 253 19.07 -12.07 -15.11
C ARG A 253 20.15 -11.03 -15.42
N ALA A 254 19.97 -9.82 -14.92
CA ALA A 254 20.97 -8.77 -14.87
C ALA A 254 21.00 -8.17 -13.47
N ARG A 255 22.19 -7.75 -13.02
CA ARG A 255 22.35 -6.90 -11.85
C ARG A 255 23.19 -5.69 -12.25
N VAL A 256 22.69 -4.52 -11.92
CA VAL A 256 23.33 -3.25 -12.26
C VAL A 256 23.79 -2.60 -10.97
N ARG A 257 24.98 -2.02 -10.96
CA ARG A 257 25.37 -1.08 -9.93
C ARG A 257 25.86 0.20 -10.59
N VAL A 258 25.31 1.32 -10.14
CA VAL A 258 25.68 2.65 -10.63
C VAL A 258 26.28 3.44 -9.47
N THR A 259 27.34 4.18 -9.77
CA THR A 259 27.90 5.17 -8.87
C THR A 259 28.06 6.48 -9.62
N ALA A 260 27.54 7.57 -9.05
CA ALA A 260 27.56 8.88 -9.67
C ALA A 260 28.28 9.90 -8.77
N ASP A 261 29.30 10.56 -9.33
CA ASP A 261 29.96 11.71 -8.72
C ASP A 261 29.26 12.97 -9.26
N LEU A 262 28.53 13.67 -8.38
CA LEU A 262 27.76 14.88 -8.69
C LEU A 262 28.46 16.10 -8.11
N ASP A 263 28.66 17.13 -8.93
CA ASP A 263 29.18 18.41 -8.48
C ASP A 263 28.04 19.30 -7.98
N TYR A 264 28.06 19.60 -6.69
CA TYR A 264 27.08 20.46 -6.01
C TYR A 264 27.55 21.91 -5.86
N ASN A 265 28.70 22.26 -6.43
CA ASN A 265 29.18 23.63 -6.40
C ASN A 265 28.33 24.49 -7.35
N ARG A 266 27.74 25.54 -6.80
CA ARG A 266 27.15 26.61 -7.61
C ARG A 266 28.28 27.56 -8.00
N VAL A 267 28.66 27.56 -9.27
CA VAL A 267 29.74 28.41 -9.78
C VAL A 267 29.14 29.54 -10.61
N THR A 268 29.35 30.78 -10.19
CA THR A 268 29.02 31.96 -10.99
C THR A 268 30.29 32.43 -11.68
N GLN A 269 30.34 32.29 -13.00
CA GLN A 269 31.45 32.74 -13.82
C GLN A 269 31.03 33.99 -14.60
N THR A 270 31.72 35.10 -14.34
CA THR A 270 31.55 36.34 -15.13
C THR A 270 32.74 36.47 -16.07
N SER A 271 32.48 36.44 -17.38
CA SER A 271 33.50 36.63 -18.42
C SER A 271 33.25 37.94 -19.15
N ASP A 272 34.21 38.85 -19.07
CA ASP A 272 34.19 40.12 -19.80
C ASP A 272 35.10 40.00 -21.03
N THR A 273 34.49 40.02 -22.22
CA THR A 273 35.22 39.98 -23.50
C THR A 273 35.14 41.35 -24.16
N PHE A 274 36.30 41.87 -24.56
CA PHE A 274 36.44 43.14 -25.28
C PHE A 274 36.71 42.83 -26.76
N ASP A 275 35.95 43.44 -27.66
CA ASP A 275 36.23 43.35 -29.09
C ASP A 275 37.14 44.52 -29.51
N PRO A 276 38.41 44.27 -29.88
CA PRO A 276 39.34 45.30 -30.26
C PRO A 276 39.00 45.98 -31.61
N THR A 277 38.10 45.38 -32.41
CA THR A 277 37.73 45.92 -33.73
C THR A 277 36.53 46.85 -33.69
N GLY A 278 35.62 46.67 -32.73
CA GLY A 278 34.46 47.53 -32.49
C GLY A 278 34.74 48.80 -31.68
N GLN A 279 35.89 49.45 -31.90
CA GLN A 279 36.23 50.69 -31.22
C GLN A 279 35.47 51.89 -31.82
N VAL A 280 34.78 52.65 -30.98
CA VAL A 280 34.06 53.86 -31.39
C VAL A 280 34.63 55.05 -30.65
N VAL A 281 34.97 56.14 -31.36
CA VAL A 281 35.47 57.36 -30.73
C VAL A 281 34.38 57.98 -29.85
N ARG A 282 34.65 58.14 -28.56
CA ARG A 282 33.77 58.80 -27.59
C ARG A 282 34.00 60.30 -27.51
N SER A 283 35.26 60.72 -27.49
CA SER A 283 35.62 62.14 -27.56
C SER A 283 37.01 62.31 -28.18
N THR A 284 37.18 63.37 -28.94
CA THR A 284 38.48 63.86 -29.38
C THR A 284 38.68 65.26 -28.80
N GLN A 285 39.86 65.51 -28.25
CA GLN A 285 40.28 66.84 -27.82
C GLN A 285 41.55 67.18 -28.58
N THR A 286 41.45 68.18 -29.44
CA THR A 286 42.57 68.73 -30.20
C THR A 286 42.98 70.06 -29.56
N LYS A 287 44.24 70.16 -29.13
CA LYS A 287 44.85 71.40 -28.68
C LYS A 287 45.90 71.79 -29.72
N GLU A 288 45.64 72.88 -30.43
CA GLU A 288 46.57 73.44 -31.39
C GLU A 288 47.11 74.76 -30.83
N GLU A 289 48.41 74.82 -30.61
CA GLU A 289 49.14 76.00 -30.16
C GLU A 289 50.05 76.46 -31.30
N ASN A 290 49.62 77.51 -31.99
CA ASN A 290 50.38 78.15 -33.04
C ASN A 290 51.02 79.42 -32.48
N SER A 291 52.31 79.36 -32.18
CA SER A 291 53.10 80.50 -31.72
C SER A 291 53.90 81.06 -32.89
N THR A 292 53.54 82.25 -33.34
CA THR A 292 54.34 83.01 -34.32
C THR A 292 54.99 84.17 -33.59
N ASN A 293 56.27 84.04 -33.27
CA ASN A 293 57.05 85.13 -32.72
C ASN A 293 57.80 85.83 -33.87
N ALA A 294 57.36 87.05 -34.16
CA ALA A 294 58.10 87.97 -35.01
C ALA A 294 58.89 88.92 -34.11
N SER A 295 60.12 88.55 -33.77
CA SER A 295 61.05 89.48 -33.13
C SER A 295 61.56 90.45 -34.19
N GLY A 296 60.93 91.61 -34.26
CA GLY A 296 61.47 92.76 -34.97
C GLY A 296 62.57 93.38 -34.14
N ASP A 297 63.75 92.78 -34.14
CA ASP A 297 64.92 93.38 -33.50
C ASP A 297 65.37 94.58 -34.37
N LYS A 298 64.83 95.76 -34.05
CA LYS A 298 65.44 97.02 -34.51
C LYS A 298 66.72 97.18 -33.71
N SER A 299 67.79 96.53 -34.18
CA SER A 299 69.15 96.81 -33.75
C SER A 299 69.37 98.33 -33.85
N VAL A 300 69.46 98.98 -32.68
CA VAL A 300 69.81 100.41 -32.57
C VAL A 300 71.31 100.55 -32.85
N THR A 301 71.66 100.60 -34.12
CA THR A 301 73.03 100.94 -34.53
C THR A 301 73.22 102.46 -34.54
N VAL A 302 74.45 102.90 -34.29
CA VAL A 302 74.85 104.32 -34.23
C VAL A 302 74.51 105.09 -35.52
N ALA A 303 74.26 104.39 -36.63
CA ALA A 303 73.81 104.96 -37.90
C ALA A 303 72.40 105.59 -37.86
N ASN A 304 71.57 105.30 -36.84
CA ASN A 304 70.23 105.88 -36.70
C ASN A 304 70.20 107.33 -36.14
N GLN A 305 71.34 107.90 -35.73
CA GLN A 305 71.40 109.22 -35.06
C GLN A 305 71.89 110.37 -35.96
N VAL A 306 72.13 110.14 -37.25
CA VAL A 306 72.62 111.16 -38.19
C VAL A 306 71.51 111.64 -39.14
N PRO A 307 71.09 112.92 -39.09
CA PRO A 307 70.11 113.46 -40.02
C PRO A 307 70.63 113.43 -41.46
N GLY A 308 69.97 112.65 -42.34
CA GLY A 308 70.28 112.58 -43.78
C GLY A 308 70.82 111.23 -44.29
N GLY A 309 70.95 110.21 -43.45
CA GLY A 309 71.30 108.85 -43.89
C GLY A 309 70.16 108.20 -44.70
N THR A 310 70.41 107.91 -45.97
CA THR A 310 69.52 107.07 -46.79
C THR A 310 69.71 105.61 -46.39
N GLN A 311 68.61 104.93 -46.07
CA GLN A 311 68.60 103.55 -45.62
C GLN A 311 67.93 102.66 -46.67
N ASP A 312 68.71 101.78 -47.31
CA ASP A 312 68.15 100.62 -48.01
C ASP A 312 67.62 99.65 -46.95
N GLN A 313 66.31 99.50 -46.93
CA GLN A 313 65.59 98.61 -46.04
C GLN A 313 65.75 97.16 -46.51
N ALA A 314 66.53 96.37 -45.78
CA ALA A 314 66.41 94.91 -45.78
C ALA A 314 66.61 94.39 -44.36
N GLY A 315 65.67 94.72 -43.47
CA GLY A 315 65.57 94.07 -42.17
C GLY A 315 65.13 92.62 -42.37
N ALA A 316 66.07 91.68 -42.27
CA ALA A 316 65.74 90.26 -42.19
C ALA A 316 64.92 90.04 -40.91
N THR A 317 63.60 89.95 -41.07
CA THR A 317 62.69 89.60 -39.97
C THR A 317 62.79 88.10 -39.79
N THR A 318 63.48 87.63 -38.75
CA THR A 318 63.43 86.22 -38.35
C THR A 318 62.06 85.94 -37.75
N LYS A 319 61.24 85.18 -38.48
CA LYS A 319 59.95 84.69 -38.00
C LYS A 319 60.17 83.27 -37.49
N GLU A 320 60.09 83.10 -36.17
CA GLU A 320 60.05 81.78 -35.58
C GLU A 320 58.58 81.39 -35.42
N ALA A 321 58.19 80.32 -36.13
CA ALA A 321 56.86 79.75 -36.06
C ALA A 321 56.98 78.36 -35.44
N SER A 322 56.35 78.17 -34.27
CA SER A 322 56.22 76.88 -33.60
C SER A 322 54.76 76.47 -33.64
N ASN A 323 54.48 75.29 -34.19
CA ASN A 323 53.16 74.68 -34.11
C ASN A 323 53.24 73.42 -33.25
N THR A 324 52.47 73.39 -32.16
CA THR A 324 52.29 72.21 -31.30
C THR A 324 50.85 71.76 -31.45
N SER A 325 50.64 70.56 -31.99
CA SER A 325 49.33 69.93 -32.08
C SER A 325 49.31 68.71 -31.17
N GLU A 326 48.39 68.71 -30.21
CA GLU A 326 48.15 67.60 -29.29
C GLU A 326 46.72 67.09 -29.54
N GLU A 327 46.58 65.83 -29.93
CA GLU A 327 45.28 65.17 -30.12
C GLU A 327 45.13 64.04 -29.11
N THR A 328 44.12 64.13 -28.25
CA THR A 328 43.72 63.06 -27.33
C THR A 328 42.40 62.46 -27.79
N VAL A 329 42.43 61.20 -28.25
CA VAL A 329 41.24 60.46 -28.69
C VAL A 329 40.87 59.41 -27.66
N ASN A 330 39.67 59.52 -27.09
CA ASN A 330 39.09 58.52 -26.20
C ASN A 330 38.21 57.58 -26.99
N TYR A 331 38.45 56.28 -26.87
CA TYR A 331 37.64 55.23 -27.48
C TYR A 331 36.74 54.57 -26.44
N GLU A 332 35.52 54.25 -26.85
CA GLU A 332 34.67 53.29 -26.16
C GLU A 332 34.86 51.94 -26.87
N ILE A 333 35.31 50.93 -26.13
CA ILE A 333 35.52 49.57 -26.65
C ILE A 333 34.27 48.76 -26.29
N SER A 334 33.70 48.07 -27.27
CA SER A 334 32.54 47.24 -26.99
C SER A 334 32.90 46.14 -25.97
N LYS A 335 32.11 46.07 -24.89
CA LYS A 335 32.27 45.11 -23.80
C LYS A 335 31.08 44.15 -23.84
N THR A 336 31.35 42.87 -24.04
CA THR A 336 30.36 41.81 -23.84
C THR A 336 30.62 41.15 -22.49
N SER A 337 29.73 41.38 -21.52
CA SER A 337 29.77 40.70 -20.23
C SER A 337 28.83 39.50 -20.27
N ARG A 338 29.37 38.29 -20.07
CA ARG A 338 28.59 37.06 -19.99
C ARG A 338 28.70 36.52 -18.57
N THR A 339 27.58 36.53 -17.85
CA THR A 339 27.45 35.85 -16.56
C THR A 339 26.83 34.47 -16.79
N GLU A 340 27.61 33.43 -16.57
CA GLU A 340 27.16 32.05 -16.59
C GLU A 340 27.02 31.55 -15.14
N ILE A 341 25.81 31.14 -14.78
CA ILE A 341 25.52 30.53 -13.48
C ILE A 341 25.43 29.02 -13.72
N MET A 342 26.44 28.28 -13.28
CA MET A 342 26.40 26.83 -13.24
C MET A 342 25.64 26.41 -11.99
N GLU A 343 24.45 25.85 -12.19
CA GLU A 343 23.62 25.31 -11.12
C GLU A 343 24.21 24.00 -10.57
N ALA A 344 23.95 23.75 -9.29
CA ALA A 344 24.40 22.55 -8.59
C ALA A 344 23.68 21.28 -9.12
N GLY A 345 24.38 20.15 -9.13
CA GLY A 345 23.85 18.85 -9.56
C GLY A 345 24.35 18.40 -10.94
N ARG A 346 25.45 18.98 -11.44
CA ARG A 346 26.09 18.51 -12.68
C ARG A 346 26.75 17.15 -12.43
N ILE A 347 26.64 16.26 -13.40
CA ILE A 347 27.33 14.97 -13.35
C ILE A 347 28.81 15.18 -13.68
N LYS A 348 29.69 14.88 -12.73
CA LYS A 348 31.14 14.90 -12.91
C LYS A 348 31.62 13.59 -13.53
N ARG A 349 31.14 12.46 -13.02
CA ARG A 349 31.51 11.12 -13.51
C ARG A 349 30.43 10.09 -13.17
N ILE A 350 30.18 9.15 -14.08
CA ILE A 350 29.36 7.97 -13.82
C ILE A 350 30.20 6.71 -14.02
N SER A 351 30.05 5.76 -13.10
CA SER A 351 30.61 4.42 -13.22
C SER A 351 29.47 3.40 -13.15
N VAL A 352 29.35 2.58 -14.18
CA VAL A 352 28.33 1.53 -14.28
C VAL A 352 29.00 0.19 -14.37
N ALA A 353 28.66 -0.70 -13.43
CA ALA A 353 29.02 -2.10 -13.47
C ALA A 353 27.75 -2.92 -13.76
N LEU A 354 27.77 -3.66 -14.87
CA LEU A 354 26.67 -4.52 -15.29
C LEU A 354 27.11 -5.97 -15.26
N LEU A 355 26.39 -6.76 -14.46
CA LEU A 355 26.53 -8.21 -14.40
C LEU A 355 25.38 -8.84 -15.18
N VAL A 356 25.71 -9.65 -16.17
CA VAL A 356 24.73 -10.34 -17.03
C VAL A 356 24.89 -11.84 -16.87
N ASP A 357 23.78 -12.55 -16.74
CA ASP A 357 23.79 -14.01 -16.72
C ASP A 357 23.87 -14.62 -18.13
N GLY A 358 24.23 -15.91 -18.22
CA GLY A 358 24.45 -16.62 -19.48
C GLY A 358 23.18 -16.92 -20.28
N LEU A 359 23.20 -17.96 -21.08
CA LEU A 359 22.04 -18.54 -21.75
C LEU A 359 21.76 -19.91 -21.12
N TYR A 360 20.49 -20.21 -20.87
CA TYR A 360 20.06 -21.52 -20.42
C TYR A 360 19.30 -22.19 -21.56
N THR A 361 19.73 -23.37 -21.95
CA THR A 361 19.04 -24.20 -22.93
C THR A 361 18.51 -25.44 -22.24
N THR A 362 17.21 -25.70 -22.41
CA THR A 362 16.58 -26.92 -21.88
C THR A 362 16.70 -28.00 -22.93
N ALA A 363 17.44 -29.06 -22.62
CA ALA A 363 17.52 -30.23 -23.47
C ALA A 363 16.18 -31.04 -23.40
N PRO A 364 15.92 -31.93 -24.38
CA PRO A 364 14.65 -32.70 -24.44
C PRO A 364 14.37 -33.57 -23.21
N ASP A 365 15.38 -33.83 -22.37
CA ASP A 365 15.33 -34.58 -21.11
C ASP A 365 14.97 -33.71 -19.90
N GLY A 366 14.73 -32.40 -20.09
CA GLY A 366 14.47 -31.44 -19.02
C GLY A 366 15.72 -30.93 -18.31
N ALA A 367 16.92 -31.32 -18.73
CA ALA A 367 18.17 -30.82 -18.18
C ALA A 367 18.47 -29.40 -18.70
N VAL A 368 18.67 -28.46 -17.77
CA VAL A 368 19.02 -27.07 -18.10
C VAL A 368 20.55 -26.96 -18.20
N THR A 369 21.05 -26.70 -19.41
CA THR A 369 22.48 -26.51 -19.67
C THR A 369 22.82 -25.02 -19.73
N TYR A 370 23.82 -24.60 -18.95
CA TYR A 370 24.36 -23.24 -18.96
C TYR A 370 25.36 -23.06 -20.11
N GLN A 371 25.17 -22.01 -20.90
CA GLN A 371 26.11 -21.56 -21.91
C GLN A 371 26.50 -20.11 -21.66
N PRO A 372 27.80 -19.75 -21.65
CA PRO A 372 28.19 -18.35 -21.56
C PRO A 372 27.71 -17.59 -22.81
N ARG A 373 27.18 -16.39 -22.61
CA ARG A 373 26.75 -15.49 -23.68
C ARG A 373 27.93 -15.10 -24.58
N PRO A 374 27.75 -15.07 -25.92
CA PRO A 374 28.82 -14.68 -26.85
C PRO A 374 29.25 -13.22 -26.64
N LYS A 375 30.51 -12.91 -26.98
CA LYS A 375 31.07 -11.56 -26.82
C LYS A 375 30.30 -10.48 -27.59
N GLU A 376 29.81 -10.81 -28.78
CA GLU A 376 29.04 -9.89 -29.62
C GLU A 376 27.77 -9.37 -28.91
N ASP A 377 27.06 -10.24 -28.19
CA ASP A 377 25.89 -9.83 -27.42
C ASP A 377 26.29 -8.91 -26.26
N LEU A 378 27.40 -9.19 -25.59
CA LEU A 378 27.91 -8.35 -24.50
C LEU A 378 28.29 -6.96 -25.01
N ASP A 379 28.88 -6.86 -26.20
CA ASP A 379 29.22 -5.57 -26.83
C ASP A 379 27.97 -4.78 -27.21
N ARG A 380 26.93 -5.45 -27.72
CA ARG A 380 25.62 -4.83 -28.02
C ARG A 380 24.93 -4.33 -26.74
N ILE A 381 24.96 -5.12 -25.67
CA ILE A 381 24.43 -4.71 -24.36
C ILE A 381 25.23 -3.52 -23.82
N ALA A 382 26.57 -3.54 -23.92
CA ALA A 382 27.41 -2.43 -23.51
C ALA A 382 27.10 -1.15 -24.28
N ALA A 383 26.87 -1.23 -25.60
CA ALA A 383 26.48 -0.08 -26.43
C ALA A 383 25.11 0.50 -26.01
N LEU A 384 24.13 -0.36 -25.72
CA LEU A 384 22.83 0.05 -25.21
C LEU A 384 22.95 0.78 -23.86
N VAL A 385 23.75 0.23 -22.94
CA VAL A 385 23.96 0.85 -21.62
C VAL A 385 24.65 2.21 -21.77
N ARG A 386 25.69 2.31 -22.61
CA ARG A 386 26.39 3.57 -22.89
C ARG A 386 25.46 4.65 -23.45
N SER A 387 24.59 4.28 -24.41
CA SER A 387 23.61 5.20 -24.97
C SER A 387 22.54 5.62 -23.95
N SER A 388 22.18 4.74 -23.02
CA SER A 388 21.09 5.01 -22.05
C SER A 388 21.53 5.93 -20.91
N VAL A 389 22.80 5.85 -20.51
CA VAL A 389 23.38 6.64 -19.41
C VAL A 389 23.87 8.02 -19.89
N GLY A 390 23.99 8.21 -21.20
CA GLY A 390 24.63 9.41 -21.76
C GLY A 390 26.14 9.40 -21.49
N PHE A 391 26.79 8.26 -21.78
CA PHE A 391 28.22 8.06 -21.60
C PHE A 391 29.03 9.15 -22.31
N ASP A 392 29.92 9.79 -21.56
CA ASP A 392 30.86 10.77 -22.10
C ASP A 392 32.29 10.43 -21.67
N GLU A 393 33.13 10.11 -22.65
CA GLU A 393 34.55 9.79 -22.45
C GLU A 393 35.33 10.99 -21.89
N LYS A 394 34.93 12.24 -22.23
CA LYS A 394 35.58 13.46 -21.73
C LYS A 394 35.29 13.70 -20.25
N ARG A 395 34.13 13.23 -19.74
CA ARG A 395 33.81 13.22 -18.30
C ARG A 395 34.55 12.12 -17.53
N GLY A 396 35.14 11.15 -18.23
CA GLY A 396 35.79 10.00 -17.60
C GLY A 396 34.78 8.96 -17.09
N ASP A 397 33.63 8.84 -17.74
CA ASP A 397 32.65 7.80 -17.45
C ASP A 397 33.22 6.41 -17.74
N GLN A 398 32.78 5.40 -16.97
CA GLN A 398 33.21 4.01 -17.14
C GLN A 398 32.00 3.09 -17.18
N VAL A 399 31.97 2.18 -18.15
CA VAL A 399 30.93 1.14 -18.27
C VAL A 399 31.62 -0.20 -18.47
N GLU A 400 31.45 -1.08 -17.49
CA GLU A 400 31.98 -2.44 -17.51
C GLU A 400 30.83 -3.44 -17.54
N VAL A 401 30.90 -4.40 -18.47
CA VAL A 401 29.91 -5.47 -18.61
C VAL A 401 30.62 -6.81 -18.46
N VAL A 402 30.21 -7.59 -17.46
CA VAL A 402 30.81 -8.90 -17.16
C VAL A 402 29.71 -9.96 -17.20
N ASN A 403 30.01 -11.08 -17.86
CA ASN A 403 29.15 -12.27 -17.83
C ASN A 403 29.58 -13.19 -16.68
N LEU A 404 28.71 -13.39 -15.71
CA LEU A 404 28.90 -14.34 -14.61
C LEU A 404 27.64 -15.20 -14.45
N ARG A 405 27.84 -16.49 -14.18
CA ARG A 405 26.73 -17.40 -13.85
C ARG A 405 26.16 -17.06 -12.49
N PHE A 406 24.85 -16.83 -12.41
CA PHE A 406 24.18 -16.57 -11.13
C PHE A 406 23.95 -17.88 -10.36
N ALA A 407 23.94 -17.80 -9.02
CA ALA A 407 23.76 -18.96 -8.15
C ALA A 407 22.35 -19.57 -8.25
N GLU A 408 21.35 -18.74 -8.51
CA GLU A 408 19.98 -19.17 -8.80
C GLU A 408 19.84 -19.41 -10.31
N ALA A 409 19.76 -20.70 -10.69
CA ALA A 409 19.17 -21.06 -11.97
C ALA A 409 17.72 -20.56 -11.99
N PRO A 410 17.15 -20.21 -13.16
CA PRO A 410 15.78 -19.75 -13.22
C PRO A 410 14.90 -20.73 -12.45
N ALA A 411 14.25 -20.22 -11.41
CA ALA A 411 12.98 -20.77 -11.04
C ALA A 411 12.15 -20.60 -12.31
N THR A 412 12.10 -21.63 -13.14
CA THR A 412 10.83 -21.96 -13.77
C THR A 412 9.92 -21.99 -12.56
N LEU A 413 9.15 -20.93 -12.33
CA LEU A 413 7.93 -21.09 -11.58
C LEU A 413 7.35 -22.33 -12.24
N PRO A 414 7.30 -23.49 -11.55
CA PRO A 414 6.25 -24.41 -11.92
C PRO A 414 5.06 -23.47 -11.86
N LEU A 415 4.30 -23.33 -12.95
CA LEU A 415 2.93 -22.91 -12.80
C LEU A 415 2.45 -23.77 -11.65
N GLU A 416 2.40 -23.13 -10.49
CA GLU A 416 2.13 -23.81 -9.25
C GLU A 416 0.83 -24.46 -9.60
N ASN A 417 0.83 -25.80 -9.54
CA ASN A 417 -0.39 -26.54 -9.60
C ASN A 417 -1.21 -25.95 -8.47
N GLN A 418 -1.97 -24.90 -8.79
CA GLN A 418 -3.17 -24.52 -8.14
C GLN A 418 -3.93 -25.83 -8.24
N LYS A 419 -3.83 -26.63 -7.18
CA LYS A 419 -4.50 -27.91 -7.05
C LYS A 419 -5.96 -27.55 -6.86
N THR A 420 -6.55 -27.03 -7.92
CA THR A 420 -7.92 -26.60 -8.02
C THR A 420 -8.75 -27.87 -7.95
N GLY A 421 -9.58 -27.98 -6.92
CA GLY A 421 -10.84 -28.73 -6.99
C GLY A 421 -10.96 -30.06 -6.25
N PHE A 422 -9.89 -30.68 -5.71
CA PHE A 422 -10.06 -31.92 -4.93
C PHE A 422 -9.04 -32.15 -3.80
N ALA A 423 -7.81 -31.63 -3.92
CA ALA A 423 -6.77 -31.83 -2.89
C ALA A 423 -6.97 -30.95 -1.65
N ALA A 424 -7.55 -29.76 -1.81
CA ALA A 424 -7.93 -28.88 -0.69
C ALA A 424 -9.07 -29.46 0.18
N LEU A 425 -9.78 -30.48 -0.32
CA LEU A 425 -10.81 -31.20 0.42
C LEU A 425 -10.23 -32.13 1.50
N PHE A 426 -8.92 -32.41 1.46
CA PHE A 426 -8.24 -33.35 2.36
C PHE A 426 -7.24 -32.69 3.31
N ASP A 427 -7.11 -31.36 3.30
CA ASP A 427 -6.24 -30.61 4.20
C ASP A 427 -7.01 -30.18 5.45
N PHE A 428 -7.33 -31.16 6.31
CA PHE A 428 -8.12 -30.93 7.52
C PHE A 428 -7.21 -30.42 8.66
N GLY A 429 -7.38 -29.14 9.02
CA GLY A 429 -6.76 -28.57 10.21
C GLY A 429 -7.32 -29.17 11.51
N ARG A 430 -6.62 -28.99 12.63
CA ARG A 430 -7.08 -29.50 13.95
C ARG A 430 -8.48 -29.00 14.33
N ASP A 431 -8.82 -27.78 13.91
CA ASP A 431 -10.14 -27.18 14.18
C ASP A 431 -11.25 -27.81 13.33
N ASP A 432 -10.95 -28.18 12.07
CA ASP A 432 -11.88 -28.91 11.20
C ASP A 432 -12.10 -30.34 11.68
N ILE A 433 -11.05 -30.99 12.21
CA ILE A 433 -11.14 -32.32 12.81
C ILE A 433 -12.00 -32.29 14.08
N LEU A 434 -11.88 -31.26 14.92
CA LEU A 434 -12.71 -31.10 16.11
C LEU A 434 -14.19 -30.86 15.77
N ARG A 435 -14.48 -30.05 14.75
CA ARG A 435 -15.86 -29.88 14.25
C ARG A 435 -16.41 -31.14 13.60
N LEU A 436 -15.59 -31.88 12.86
CA LEU A 436 -15.99 -33.17 12.26
C LEU A 436 -16.25 -34.22 13.34
N ALA A 437 -15.49 -34.21 14.45
CA ALA A 437 -15.72 -35.06 15.60
C ALA A 437 -17.01 -34.71 16.35
N GLU A 438 -17.30 -33.42 16.52
CA GLU A 438 -18.57 -32.95 17.11
C GLU A 438 -19.76 -33.37 16.25
N LEU A 439 -19.72 -33.10 14.95
CA LEU A 439 -20.76 -33.48 14.00
C LEU A 439 -20.93 -35.02 13.92
N GLY A 440 -19.81 -35.75 13.93
CA GLY A 440 -19.76 -37.21 13.96
C GLY A 440 -20.39 -37.78 15.23
N SER A 441 -20.15 -37.18 16.40
CA SER A 441 -20.76 -37.60 17.66
C SER A 441 -22.29 -37.43 17.64
N LEU A 442 -22.76 -36.35 17.03
CA LEU A 442 -24.19 -36.06 16.83
C LEU A 442 -24.84 -37.06 15.87
N LEU A 443 -24.15 -37.41 14.79
CA LEU A 443 -24.59 -38.43 13.82
C LEU A 443 -24.62 -39.84 14.43
N ILE A 444 -23.60 -40.21 15.21
CA ILE A 444 -23.55 -41.50 15.90
C ILE A 444 -24.67 -41.60 16.95
N MET A 445 -24.91 -40.52 17.70
CA MET A 445 -25.96 -40.49 18.72
C MET A 445 -27.36 -40.59 18.08
N THR A 446 -27.61 -39.88 16.98
CA THR A 446 -28.88 -39.99 16.24
C THR A 446 -29.06 -41.37 15.60
N LEU A 447 -27.99 -41.97 15.07
CA LEU A 447 -28.00 -43.34 14.54
C LEU A 447 -28.28 -44.37 15.64
N LEU A 448 -27.69 -44.21 16.83
CA LEU A 448 -27.95 -45.07 17.98
C LEU A 448 -29.41 -44.99 18.43
N VAL A 449 -30.00 -43.79 18.50
CA VAL A 449 -31.42 -43.63 18.81
C VAL A 449 -32.30 -44.29 17.74
N LEU A 450 -31.99 -44.11 16.46
CA LEU A 450 -32.74 -44.74 15.37
C LEU A 450 -32.62 -46.28 15.40
N LEU A 451 -31.43 -46.81 15.67
CA LEU A 451 -31.19 -48.25 15.69
C LEU A 451 -31.77 -48.92 16.95
N PHE A 452 -31.61 -48.32 18.13
CA PHE A 452 -32.04 -48.91 19.39
C PHE A 452 -33.48 -48.58 19.79
N ALA A 453 -34.01 -47.40 19.45
CA ALA A 453 -35.39 -47.03 19.81
C ALA A 453 -36.39 -47.39 18.69
N VAL A 454 -36.05 -47.17 17.42
CA VAL A 454 -37.00 -47.32 16.30
C VAL A 454 -37.08 -48.76 15.78
N ARG A 455 -35.95 -49.48 15.62
CA ARG A 455 -36.00 -50.90 15.16
C ARG A 455 -36.87 -51.83 16.03
N PRO A 456 -36.85 -51.80 17.38
CA PRO A 456 -37.69 -52.71 18.16
C PRO A 456 -39.19 -52.36 18.11
N LEU A 457 -39.55 -51.14 17.73
CA LEU A 457 -40.94 -50.73 17.50
C LEU A 457 -41.45 -51.19 16.13
N ILE A 458 -40.66 -51.01 15.06
CA ILE A 458 -41.04 -51.44 13.70
C ILE A 458 -41.20 -52.96 13.62
N LYS A 459 -40.29 -53.72 14.24
CA LYS A 459 -40.37 -55.19 14.28
C LYS A 459 -41.57 -55.75 15.07
N ARG A 460 -42.30 -54.92 15.82
CA ARG A 460 -43.52 -55.33 16.55
C ARG A 460 -44.82 -54.91 15.88
N VAL A 461 -44.76 -54.02 14.89
CA VAL A 461 -45.92 -53.60 14.10
C VAL A 461 -46.04 -54.39 12.78
N THR A 462 -45.03 -55.20 12.43
CA THR A 462 -45.00 -56.04 11.21
C THR A 462 -44.83 -57.54 11.50
N GLY A 463 -45.57 -58.05 12.50
CA GLY A 463 -45.79 -59.50 12.67
C GLY A 463 -47.14 -59.92 12.06
N PRO A 464 -47.22 -61.03 11.30
CA PRO A 464 -48.43 -61.38 10.53
C PRO A 464 -49.50 -62.02 11.42
N ASP A 465 -50.71 -61.46 11.43
CA ASP A 465 -51.90 -62.16 11.92
C ASP A 465 -52.33 -63.22 10.90
N MET A 466 -52.42 -64.47 11.37
CA MET A 466 -53.06 -65.55 10.64
C MET A 466 -54.56 -65.29 10.54
N ILE A 467 -55.10 -65.23 9.32
CA ILE A 467 -56.53 -65.45 9.08
C ILE A 467 -56.67 -66.74 8.27
N THR A 468 -57.15 -67.77 8.95
CA THR A 468 -57.70 -68.99 8.36
C THR A 468 -59.00 -68.62 7.64
N ILE A 469 -59.05 -68.75 6.32
CA ILE A 469 -60.30 -68.82 5.55
C ILE A 469 -60.32 -70.16 4.83
N THR A 470 -61.31 -70.96 5.19
CA THR A 470 -61.72 -72.22 4.58
C THR A 470 -62.00 -72.08 3.08
N THR A 471 -61.47 -73.02 2.32
CA THR A 471 -61.69 -73.29 0.90
C THR A 471 -63.16 -73.53 0.54
N THR A 472 -63.62 -72.85 -0.50
CA THR A 472 -64.63 -73.34 -1.45
C THR A 472 -64.05 -73.20 -2.86
N GLU A 473 -64.16 -74.28 -3.63
CA GLU A 473 -63.69 -74.44 -5.01
C GLU A 473 -64.36 -73.47 -5.98
N GLY A 474 -63.62 -73.06 -7.03
CA GLY A 474 -64.22 -72.54 -8.25
C GLY A 474 -63.35 -71.58 -9.08
N ALA A 475 -62.89 -72.09 -10.21
CA ALA A 475 -62.56 -71.36 -11.46
C ALA A 475 -61.22 -70.58 -11.58
N ALA A 476 -60.30 -71.24 -12.30
CA ALA A 476 -59.41 -70.75 -13.36
C ALA A 476 -59.23 -69.23 -13.59
N GLY A 477 -57.97 -68.79 -13.62
CA GLY A 477 -57.55 -67.53 -14.23
C GLY A 477 -56.06 -67.28 -14.06
N GLN A 478 -55.27 -67.62 -15.09
CA GLN A 478 -53.83 -67.33 -15.24
C GLN A 478 -53.54 -65.82 -15.12
N ILE A 479 -52.30 -65.45 -14.75
CA ILE A 479 -51.37 -64.64 -15.57
C ILE A 479 -50.07 -64.36 -14.78
N ALA A 480 -48.99 -64.98 -15.29
CA ALA A 480 -47.56 -64.68 -15.26
C ALA A 480 -47.00 -63.40 -14.58
N LEU A 481 -45.90 -63.62 -13.83
CA LEU A 481 -44.82 -62.68 -13.57
C LEU A 481 -43.67 -62.95 -14.58
N PRO A 482 -43.08 -61.93 -15.23
CA PRO A 482 -41.69 -61.96 -15.67
C PRO A 482 -40.87 -61.17 -14.64
N GLY A 483 -39.72 -61.63 -14.14
CA GLY A 483 -38.65 -62.29 -14.87
C GLY A 483 -37.44 -61.35 -14.82
N SER A 484 -36.58 -61.54 -13.82
CA SER A 484 -35.22 -61.04 -13.79
C SER A 484 -34.38 -61.78 -14.85
N PRO A 485 -33.63 -61.11 -15.73
CA PRO A 485 -32.56 -61.74 -16.50
C PRO A 485 -31.31 -61.81 -15.59
N GLY A 486 -30.58 -62.91 -15.46
CA GLY A 486 -30.35 -63.97 -16.45
C GLY A 486 -28.88 -63.91 -16.84
N VAL A 487 -28.06 -64.70 -16.13
CA VAL A 487 -26.71 -65.08 -16.55
C VAL A 487 -26.86 -66.00 -17.75
N ALA A 488 -26.08 -65.77 -18.81
CA ALA A 488 -25.91 -66.72 -19.90
C ALA A 488 -24.46 -67.23 -19.91
N ALA A 489 -24.34 -68.54 -19.79
CA ALA A 489 -23.19 -69.33 -20.19
C ALA A 489 -23.53 -69.94 -21.56
N ASP A 490 -22.85 -69.48 -22.61
CA ASP A 490 -22.42 -70.32 -23.74
C ASP A 490 -21.64 -69.47 -24.75
N GLY A 491 -20.44 -69.91 -25.07
CA GLY A 491 -19.54 -69.24 -26.00
C GLY A 491 -19.86 -69.58 -27.44
N THR A 492 -20.32 -68.60 -28.22
CA THR A 492 -20.02 -68.34 -29.66
C THR A 492 -20.76 -67.04 -30.11
N PRO A 493 -20.31 -66.38 -31.20
CA PRO A 493 -20.00 -64.93 -31.20
C PRO A 493 -21.14 -63.96 -31.55
N LEU A 494 -20.88 -62.67 -31.25
CA LEU A 494 -21.75 -61.49 -31.30
C LEU A 494 -22.32 -61.16 -32.70
N PRO A 495 -23.55 -60.61 -32.80
CA PRO A 495 -24.03 -59.96 -34.02
C PRO A 495 -23.51 -58.53 -34.12
N VAL A 496 -23.00 -58.18 -35.31
CA VAL A 496 -22.61 -56.82 -35.69
C VAL A 496 -23.87 -56.02 -36.06
N VAL A 497 -24.06 -54.85 -35.45
CA VAL A 497 -25.09 -53.88 -35.85
C VAL A 497 -24.55 -53.08 -37.05
N LEU A 498 -25.25 -53.20 -38.18
CA LEU A 498 -25.06 -52.37 -39.38
C LEU A 498 -25.80 -51.04 -39.18
N GLY A 499 -25.12 -49.91 -39.43
CA GLY A 499 -25.77 -48.61 -39.59
C GLY A 499 -26.42 -48.50 -40.97
N GLU A 500 -27.39 -47.58 -41.10
CA GLU A 500 -28.27 -47.41 -42.26
C GLU A 500 -27.54 -47.02 -43.57
N ASP A 501 -26.23 -46.73 -43.54
CA ASP A 501 -25.44 -46.28 -44.71
C ASP A 501 -24.25 -47.20 -45.10
N GLY A 502 -24.21 -48.46 -44.63
CA GLY A 502 -23.38 -49.50 -45.25
C GLY A 502 -21.84 -49.34 -45.22
N GLN A 503 -21.26 -48.63 -44.26
CA GLN A 503 -19.80 -48.54 -44.05
C GLN A 503 -19.38 -49.03 -42.64
N PRO A 504 -18.22 -49.71 -42.50
CA PRO A 504 -17.73 -50.19 -41.21
C PRO A 504 -17.04 -49.07 -40.42
N ILE A 505 -17.45 -48.84 -39.16
CA ILE A 505 -16.80 -47.87 -38.26
C ILE A 505 -15.82 -48.62 -37.37
N ALA A 506 -14.54 -48.27 -37.50
CA ALA A 506 -13.43 -48.79 -36.74
C ALA A 506 -13.11 -47.90 -35.50
N ASP A 507 -12.75 -48.61 -34.43
CA ASP A 507 -11.93 -48.28 -33.27
C ASP A 507 -12.32 -47.24 -32.17
N PRO A 508 -12.09 -47.57 -30.88
CA PRO A 508 -12.53 -46.80 -29.73
C PRO A 508 -11.39 -45.99 -29.10
N ALA A 509 -11.29 -44.69 -29.40
CA ALA A 509 -10.44 -43.79 -28.61
C ALA A 509 -10.73 -42.29 -28.87
N HIS A 510 -11.90 -41.77 -28.48
CA HIS A 510 -12.05 -40.30 -28.32
C HIS A 510 -13.07 -39.89 -27.24
N PRO A 511 -12.74 -38.92 -26.35
CA PRO A 511 -13.51 -38.54 -25.15
C PRO A 511 -14.70 -37.59 -25.43
N THR A 512 -15.13 -37.47 -26.68
CA THR A 512 -16.09 -36.46 -27.13
C THR A 512 -17.55 -36.93 -27.02
N HIS A 513 -17.81 -38.23 -27.04
CA HIS A 513 -19.17 -38.79 -26.99
C HIS A 513 -19.76 -38.78 -25.56
N LEU A 514 -18.94 -39.03 -24.53
CA LEU A 514 -19.34 -38.95 -23.12
C LEU A 514 -19.81 -37.55 -22.71
N ARG A 515 -19.22 -36.51 -23.30
CA ARG A 515 -19.64 -35.12 -23.04
C ARG A 515 -20.97 -34.77 -23.70
N LEU A 516 -21.33 -35.41 -24.81
CA LEU A 516 -22.57 -35.12 -25.52
C LEU A 516 -23.80 -35.76 -24.82
N ASP A 517 -23.65 -36.97 -24.29
CA ASP A 517 -24.70 -37.61 -23.48
C ASP A 517 -24.85 -36.94 -22.11
N GLN A 518 -23.74 -36.51 -21.50
CA GLN A 518 -23.79 -35.78 -20.22
C GLN A 518 -24.39 -34.37 -20.39
N ALA A 519 -24.16 -33.69 -21.53
CA ALA A 519 -24.79 -32.42 -21.84
C ALA A 519 -26.30 -32.55 -22.13
N LYS A 520 -26.74 -33.62 -22.81
CA LYS A 520 -28.17 -33.90 -23.02
C LYS A 520 -28.88 -34.24 -21.71
N ALA A 521 -28.23 -34.97 -20.81
CA ALA A 521 -28.78 -35.25 -19.48
C ALA A 521 -28.92 -33.97 -18.62
N LEU A 522 -27.94 -33.07 -18.67
CA LEU A 522 -27.99 -31.79 -17.94
C LEU A 522 -29.03 -30.81 -18.51
N GLY A 523 -29.22 -30.79 -19.83
CA GLY A 523 -30.27 -30.00 -20.48
C GLY A 523 -31.69 -30.45 -20.12
N ALA A 524 -31.91 -31.76 -19.97
CA ALA A 524 -33.20 -32.31 -19.56
C ALA A 524 -33.57 -31.98 -18.09
N VAL A 525 -32.57 -31.89 -17.20
CA VAL A 525 -32.77 -31.53 -15.79
C VAL A 525 -33.08 -30.03 -15.63
N GLN A 526 -32.45 -29.17 -16.45
CA GLN A 526 -32.76 -27.74 -16.46
C GLN A 526 -34.15 -27.44 -17.03
N ALA A 527 -34.56 -28.13 -18.10
CA ALA A 527 -35.91 -27.98 -18.66
C ALA A 527 -37.00 -28.36 -17.65
N GLY A 528 -36.82 -29.46 -16.89
CA GLY A 528 -37.76 -29.89 -15.85
C GLY A 528 -37.86 -28.91 -14.66
N SER A 529 -36.79 -28.19 -14.35
CA SER A 529 -36.81 -27.17 -13.27
C SER A 529 -37.58 -25.91 -13.65
N ILE A 530 -37.55 -25.51 -14.93
CA ILE A 530 -38.26 -24.32 -15.42
C ILE A 530 -39.78 -24.57 -15.47
N THR A 531 -40.21 -25.77 -15.87
CA THR A 531 -41.62 -26.15 -15.85
C THR A 531 -42.17 -26.21 -14.43
N LYS A 532 -41.37 -26.72 -13.47
CA LYS A 532 -41.75 -26.84 -12.06
C LYS A 532 -41.84 -25.50 -11.33
N ILE A 533 -41.01 -24.53 -11.72
CA ILE A 533 -41.11 -23.14 -11.24
C ILE A 533 -42.37 -22.46 -11.82
N GLY A 534 -42.69 -22.71 -13.10
CA GLY A 534 -43.92 -22.19 -13.72
C GLY A 534 -45.19 -22.71 -13.05
N GLU A 535 -45.20 -23.99 -12.64
CA GLU A 535 -46.33 -24.61 -11.95
C GLU A 535 -46.48 -24.08 -10.50
N MET A 536 -45.38 -23.88 -9.78
CA MET A 536 -45.37 -23.34 -8.41
C MET A 536 -45.81 -21.86 -8.36
N VAL A 537 -45.53 -21.07 -9.41
CA VAL A 537 -45.99 -19.68 -9.53
C VAL A 537 -47.51 -19.60 -9.79
N LEU A 538 -48.08 -20.59 -10.47
CA LEU A 538 -49.53 -20.68 -10.71
C LEU A 538 -50.29 -21.17 -9.47
N GLU A 539 -49.71 -22.08 -8.68
CA GLU A 539 -50.33 -22.58 -7.44
C GLU A 539 -50.26 -21.60 -6.27
N SER A 540 -49.25 -20.72 -6.20
CA SER A 540 -49.04 -19.82 -5.05
C SER A 540 -48.56 -18.42 -5.44
N PRO A 541 -49.41 -17.60 -6.08
CA PRO A 541 -49.03 -16.26 -6.57
C PRO A 541 -48.64 -15.29 -5.45
N ALA A 542 -49.13 -15.50 -4.23
CA ALA A 542 -48.82 -14.66 -3.07
C ALA A 542 -47.36 -14.83 -2.58
N GLU A 543 -46.81 -16.04 -2.66
CA GLU A 543 -45.44 -16.34 -2.22
C GLU A 543 -44.42 -15.88 -3.28
N ALA A 544 -44.72 -16.07 -4.57
CA ALA A 544 -43.89 -15.55 -5.67
C ALA A 544 -43.76 -14.02 -5.60
N ALA A 545 -44.86 -13.31 -5.29
CA ALA A 545 -44.85 -11.85 -5.10
C ALA A 545 -44.10 -11.39 -3.83
N ALA A 546 -43.93 -12.26 -2.82
CA ALA A 546 -43.12 -11.97 -1.64
C ALA A 546 -41.62 -12.08 -1.93
N ILE A 547 -41.22 -13.09 -2.73
CA ILE A 547 -39.83 -13.29 -3.14
C ILE A 547 -39.35 -12.16 -4.07
N ILE A 548 -40.18 -11.74 -5.03
CA ILE A 548 -39.87 -10.61 -5.92
C ILE A 548 -39.74 -9.30 -5.11
N ARG A 549 -40.58 -9.10 -4.07
CA ARG A 549 -40.43 -7.96 -3.15
C ARG A 549 -39.15 -8.04 -2.31
N GLY A 550 -38.72 -9.25 -1.93
CA GLY A 550 -37.45 -9.47 -1.25
C GLY A 550 -36.26 -9.02 -2.10
N TRP A 551 -36.22 -9.44 -3.37
CA TRP A 551 -35.15 -9.04 -4.29
C TRP A 551 -35.16 -7.55 -4.65
N LEU A 552 -36.34 -6.93 -4.70
CA LEU A 552 -36.46 -5.49 -4.91
C LEU A 552 -35.95 -4.67 -3.70
N HIS A 553 -36.02 -5.24 -2.50
CA HIS A 553 -35.48 -4.61 -1.28
C HIS A 553 -33.99 -4.89 -1.05
N GLU A 554 -33.45 -5.95 -1.63
CA GLU A 554 -32.03 -6.31 -1.51
C GLU A 554 -31.14 -5.58 -2.54
N ALA A 555 -31.75 -4.99 -3.57
CA ALA A 555 -31.08 -4.19 -4.60
C ALA A 555 -31.19 -2.65 -4.38
N ALA A 556 -31.69 -2.19 -3.23
CA ALA A 556 -31.87 -0.77 -2.89
C ALA A 556 -30.92 -0.28 -1.79
#